data_AF-A0A351TL60-F1
#
_entry.id   AF-A0A351TL60-F1
#
_cell.length_a   1.000
_cell.length_b   1.000
_cell.length_c   1.000
_cell.angle_alpha   90.00
_cell.angle_beta   90.00
_cell.angle_gamma   90.00
#
_symmetry.space_group_name_H-M   'P 1'
#
loop_
_entity.id
_entity.type
_entity.pdbx_description
1 polymer ?
#
loop_
_entity_poly.entity_id
_entity_poly.type
_entity_poly.pdbx_seq_one_letter_code
_entity_poly.pdbx_strand_id
1 'polypeptide(L)'
;MAHYEKEKGILEIGLPAVSARKQIGVRLDYDRSAGEKRKNWNKEIKVKNSKWWKKSVIYQIYPKSFQNSNGDGIGDIPGIIGRLDYLRDLGIDAIWLSPVCRSPQDDNGYDISDYQDIDPMFGTLEDMEKLISEAAKRNIRIVMDLVLNHSSDEHPWFLEAKKSRENPYHDYYVWRDGEEGTPPNDMKACFGGSAWQWVPELGQYYFHQFSVKQPDLNWE
;
A
#
# COMPACT_ATOMS: atom_id res chain seq x y z
N MET A 1 41.12 -43.07 -26.31
CA MET A 1 40.89 -42.96 -27.77
C MET A 1 39.70 -42.00 -27.92
N ALA A 2 39.82 -40.71 -28.19
CA ALA A 2 40.81 -39.96 -28.95
C ALA A 2 41.47 -38.81 -28.15
N HIS A 3 42.61 -38.39 -28.69
CA HIS A 3 43.57 -37.38 -28.24
C HIS A 3 43.26 -35.95 -28.73
N TYR A 4 44.08 -35.01 -28.23
CA TYR A 4 44.47 -33.67 -28.73
C TYR A 4 43.67 -32.46 -28.19
N GLU A 5 44.10 -31.73 -27.14
CA GLU A 5 45.23 -30.76 -26.93
C GLU A 5 44.89 -29.29 -27.28
N LYS A 6 44.86 -28.40 -26.26
CA LYS A 6 45.72 -27.21 -25.99
C LYS A 6 45.46 -25.98 -26.92
N GLU A 7 45.51 -24.71 -26.53
CA GLU A 7 46.04 -23.98 -25.37
C GLU A 7 45.52 -22.51 -25.38
N LYS A 8 45.38 -21.92 -24.18
CA LYS A 8 45.73 -20.54 -23.72
C LYS A 8 45.29 -19.26 -24.47
N GLY A 9 44.78 -18.32 -23.67
CA GLY A 9 44.95 -16.88 -23.89
C GLY A 9 44.11 -16.00 -22.95
N ILE A 10 44.69 -15.54 -21.84
CA ILE A 10 44.15 -14.45 -20.99
C ILE A 10 44.70 -13.12 -21.51
N LEU A 11 43.87 -12.08 -21.56
CA LEU A 11 44.33 -10.69 -21.50
C LEU A 11 43.23 -9.78 -20.93
N GLU A 12 43.43 -9.31 -19.70
CA GLU A 12 42.77 -8.12 -19.16
C GLU A 12 43.38 -6.86 -19.80
N ILE A 13 42.55 -5.85 -20.06
CA ILE A 13 42.99 -4.45 -20.19
C ILE A 13 41.89 -3.53 -19.67
N GLY A 14 42.30 -2.58 -18.82
CA GLY A 14 41.46 -1.62 -18.12
C GLY A 14 40.97 -0.41 -18.93
N LEU A 15 40.13 0.38 -18.24
CA LEU A 15 39.33 1.55 -18.62
C LEU A 15 40.11 2.70 -19.31
N PRO A 16 39.41 3.63 -20.02
CA PRO A 16 38.94 4.85 -19.35
C PRO A 16 37.57 5.39 -19.81
N ALA A 17 36.96 6.22 -18.97
CA ALA A 17 35.75 6.98 -19.25
C ALA A 17 35.94 8.04 -20.36
N VAL A 18 34.93 8.22 -21.23
CA VAL A 18 34.75 9.45 -22.03
C VAL A 18 33.26 9.81 -22.17
N SER A 19 33.02 11.09 -21.94
CA SER A 19 31.79 11.86 -21.99
C SER A 19 31.26 12.13 -23.42
N ALA A 20 29.98 12.54 -23.46
CA ALA A 20 29.35 13.43 -24.43
C ALA A 20 28.44 12.83 -25.53
N ARG A 21 27.18 13.27 -25.44
CA ARG A 21 26.05 13.17 -26.37
C ARG A 21 26.44 13.34 -27.85
N LYS A 22 25.80 12.55 -28.73
CA LYS A 22 25.43 13.02 -30.07
C LYS A 22 24.16 12.32 -30.59
N GLN A 23 23.17 13.17 -30.87
CA GLN A 23 22.03 13.04 -31.78
C GLN A 23 21.73 11.64 -32.35
N ILE A 24 20.54 11.14 -32.02
CA ILE A 24 19.83 10.16 -32.85
C ILE A 24 19.43 10.89 -34.14
N GLY A 25 20.33 10.85 -35.12
CA GLY A 25 20.04 11.24 -36.50
C GLY A 25 19.25 10.11 -37.16
N VAL A 26 17.96 10.33 -37.39
CA VAL A 26 17.17 9.47 -38.27
C VAL A 26 17.69 9.69 -39.68
N ARG A 27 18.31 8.64 -40.24
CA ARG A 27 18.75 8.58 -41.63
C ARG A 27 17.51 8.65 -42.52
N LEU A 28 17.32 9.76 -43.22
CA LEU A 28 16.31 9.90 -44.26
C LEU A 28 16.94 9.42 -45.57
N ASP A 29 16.60 8.20 -45.99
CA ASP A 29 16.91 7.76 -47.34
C ASP A 29 16.13 8.64 -48.35
N TYR A 30 16.91 9.21 -49.26
CA TYR A 30 16.47 10.14 -50.29
C TYR A 30 16.07 9.33 -51.53
N ASP A 31 14.78 9.18 -51.77
CA ASP A 31 14.27 8.67 -53.06
C ASP A 31 13.70 9.84 -53.89
N ARG A 32 14.32 10.05 -55.06
CA ARG A 32 13.92 11.01 -56.10
C ARG A 32 13.06 10.26 -57.11
N SER A 33 11.74 10.30 -56.96
CA SER A 33 10.79 10.38 -58.08
C SER A 33 9.35 10.38 -57.54
N ALA A 34 8.43 10.88 -58.36
CA ALA A 34 7.00 11.08 -58.10
C ALA A 34 6.65 12.30 -57.20
N GLY A 35 6.26 13.38 -57.88
CA GLY A 35 5.62 14.53 -57.28
C GLY A 35 4.21 14.19 -56.82
N GLU A 36 4.04 14.04 -55.52
CA GLU A 36 2.74 14.08 -54.86
C GLU A 36 2.88 14.87 -53.56
N LYS A 37 2.04 15.89 -53.39
CA LYS A 37 2.05 16.77 -52.21
C LYS A 37 1.86 15.91 -50.96
N ARG A 38 2.95 15.66 -50.21
CA ARG A 38 2.89 15.02 -48.89
C ARG A 38 1.96 15.85 -48.01
N LYS A 39 0.75 15.33 -47.75
CA LYS A 39 -0.10 15.83 -46.66
C LYS A 39 0.75 15.78 -45.40
N ASN A 40 0.89 16.93 -44.75
CA ASN A 40 1.71 17.07 -43.57
C ASN A 40 1.02 16.34 -42.41
N TRP A 41 1.37 15.06 -42.19
CA TRP A 41 0.88 14.23 -41.09
C TRP A 41 1.57 14.56 -39.76
N ASN A 42 1.90 15.83 -39.52
CA ASN A 42 2.18 16.33 -38.16
C ASN A 42 0.85 16.43 -37.41
N LYS A 43 0.18 15.29 -37.25
CA LYS A 43 -0.81 15.10 -36.22
C LYS A 43 0.00 15.19 -34.94
N GLU A 44 -0.12 16.32 -34.24
CA GLU A 44 0.37 16.49 -32.88
C GLU A 44 0.16 15.16 -32.16
N ILE A 45 1.24 14.46 -31.83
CA ILE A 45 1.16 13.38 -30.87
C ILE A 45 0.84 14.11 -29.56
N LYS A 46 -0.46 14.32 -29.31
CA LYS A 46 -0.97 14.62 -27.99
C LYS A 46 -0.52 13.45 -27.15
N VAL A 47 0.64 13.58 -26.51
CA VAL A 47 1.06 12.68 -25.45
C VAL A 47 -0.08 12.74 -24.45
N LYS A 48 -0.96 11.73 -24.49
CA LYS A 48 -2.04 11.58 -23.51
C LYS A 48 -1.35 11.73 -22.17
N ASN A 49 -1.79 12.70 -21.37
CA ASN A 49 -1.28 12.95 -20.03
C ASN A 49 -1.43 11.63 -19.25
N SER A 50 -0.38 10.80 -19.26
CA SER A 50 -0.52 9.43 -18.77
C SER A 50 -0.53 9.52 -17.26
N LYS A 51 -1.59 9.03 -16.63
CA LYS A 51 -1.72 9.02 -15.17
C LYS A 51 -0.41 8.51 -14.56
N TRP A 52 0.16 9.26 -13.61
CA TRP A 52 1.49 9.02 -13.04
C TRP A 52 1.69 7.56 -12.61
N TRP A 53 0.71 7.02 -11.88
CA TRP A 53 0.72 5.66 -11.34
C TRP A 53 0.85 4.54 -12.38
N LYS A 54 0.52 4.78 -13.66
CA LYS A 54 0.69 3.77 -14.72
C LYS A 54 2.15 3.51 -15.08
N LYS A 55 3.07 4.37 -14.64
CA LYS A 55 4.50 4.32 -14.97
C LYS A 55 5.37 4.38 -13.72
N SER A 56 4.79 4.23 -12.54
CA SER A 56 5.48 4.41 -11.27
C SER A 56 6.05 3.12 -10.72
N VAL A 57 7.21 3.22 -10.09
CA VAL A 57 7.78 2.19 -9.23
C VAL A 57 7.30 2.45 -7.80
N ILE A 58 6.50 1.53 -7.27
CA ILE A 58 5.96 1.60 -5.91
C ILE A 58 6.77 0.67 -5.02
N TYR A 59 7.20 1.17 -3.87
CA TYR A 59 7.87 0.40 -2.83
C TYR A 59 6.95 0.22 -1.64
N GLN A 60 6.65 -1.02 -1.26
CA GLN A 60 5.83 -1.27 -0.08
C GLN A 60 6.69 -1.24 1.18
N ILE A 61 6.23 -0.53 2.20
CA ILE A 61 6.82 -0.53 3.54
C ILE A 61 5.82 -1.15 4.51
N TYR A 62 6.28 -2.19 5.20
CA TYR A 62 5.68 -2.69 6.42
C TYR A 62 6.40 -2.03 7.62
N PRO A 63 5.80 -1.05 8.31
CA PRO A 63 6.50 -0.16 9.24
C PRO A 63 7.23 -0.90 10.36
N LYS A 64 6.55 -1.86 11.02
CA LYS A 64 7.07 -2.59 12.20
C LYS A 64 8.44 -3.23 11.97
N SER A 65 8.79 -3.58 10.73
CA SER A 65 10.04 -4.28 10.41
C SER A 65 10.97 -3.50 9.48
N PHE A 66 10.70 -2.22 9.21
CA PHE A 66 11.50 -1.46 8.24
C PHE A 66 12.72 -0.81 8.88
N GLN A 67 12.52 0.14 9.80
CA GLN A 67 13.61 0.84 10.48
C GLN A 67 13.14 1.39 11.81
N ASN A 68 13.75 0.92 12.89
CA ASN A 68 13.58 1.45 14.24
C ASN A 68 14.46 2.70 14.41
N SER A 69 13.90 3.80 14.91
CA SER A 69 14.62 5.05 15.16
C SER A 69 14.84 5.37 16.65
N ASN A 70 14.05 4.78 17.55
CA ASN A 70 14.04 5.12 18.98
C ASN A 70 14.69 4.03 19.87
N GLY A 71 14.99 2.85 19.32
CA GLY A 71 15.65 1.74 20.02
C GLY A 71 14.71 0.74 20.72
N ASP A 72 13.39 0.79 20.52
CA ASP A 72 12.42 -0.09 21.21
C ASP A 72 12.27 -1.49 20.58
N GLY A 73 12.71 -1.67 19.33
CA GLY A 73 12.71 -2.92 18.58
C GLY A 73 11.71 -2.94 17.42
N ILE A 74 10.89 -1.91 17.27
CA ILE A 74 9.83 -1.79 16.27
C ILE A 74 10.20 -0.67 15.30
N GLY A 75 9.94 -0.88 14.00
CA GLY A 75 10.13 0.17 13.01
C GLY A 75 9.01 1.21 13.05
N ASP A 76 9.37 2.47 12.79
CA ASP A 76 8.52 3.64 13.05
C ASP A 76 8.59 4.68 11.91
N ILE A 77 7.69 5.66 11.91
CA ILE A 77 7.59 6.70 10.88
C ILE A 77 8.87 7.55 10.81
N PRO A 78 9.47 8.02 11.93
CA PRO A 78 10.77 8.70 11.89
C PRO A 78 11.88 7.86 11.25
N GLY A 79 11.88 6.54 11.44
CA GLY A 79 12.77 5.59 10.79
C GLY A 79 12.58 5.54 9.27
N ILE A 80 11.33 5.58 8.80
CA ILE A 80 11.02 5.71 7.37
C ILE A 80 11.55 7.04 6.81
N ILE A 81 11.32 8.15 7.53
CA ILE A 81 11.83 9.48 7.15
C ILE A 81 13.36 9.44 6.97
N GLY A 82 14.06 8.80 7.90
CA GLY A 82 15.52 8.62 7.85
C GLY A 82 16.04 7.83 6.64
N ARG A 83 15.16 7.12 5.91
CA ARG A 83 15.50 6.33 4.72
C ARG A 83 15.00 6.93 3.41
N LEU A 84 14.34 8.09 3.42
CA LEU A 84 13.80 8.68 2.19
C LEU A 84 14.87 9.01 1.14
N ASP A 85 16.09 9.39 1.55
CA ASP A 85 17.19 9.61 0.60
C ASP A 85 17.66 8.30 -0.04
N TYR A 86 17.73 7.21 0.73
CA TYR A 86 18.00 5.87 0.18
C TYR A 86 16.92 5.45 -0.83
N LEU A 87 15.64 5.66 -0.49
CA LEU A 87 14.52 5.30 -1.35
C LEU A 87 14.49 6.15 -2.64
N ARG A 88 14.85 7.43 -2.55
CA ARG A 88 15.04 8.29 -3.72
C ARG A 88 16.17 7.76 -4.61
N ASP A 89 17.33 7.41 -4.02
CA ASP A 89 18.48 6.93 -4.78
C ASP A 89 18.21 5.56 -5.42
N LEU A 90 17.36 4.73 -4.79
CA LEU A 90 16.82 3.50 -5.39
C LEU A 90 15.92 3.78 -6.60
N GLY A 91 15.33 4.98 -6.69
CA GLY A 91 14.54 5.43 -7.84
C GLY A 91 13.04 5.17 -7.74
N ILE A 92 12.48 5.10 -6.53
CA ILE A 92 11.03 4.87 -6.34
C ILE A 92 10.24 6.16 -6.56
N ASP A 93 8.99 6.04 -7.02
CA ASP A 93 8.07 7.16 -7.20
C ASP A 93 7.05 7.27 -6.05
N ALA A 94 6.77 6.16 -5.36
CA ALA A 94 5.81 6.13 -4.27
C ALA A 94 6.12 5.04 -3.23
N ILE A 95 5.72 5.31 -2.00
CA ILE A 95 5.66 4.34 -0.91
C ILE A 95 4.20 3.90 -0.76
N TRP A 96 3.96 2.60 -0.76
CA TRP A 96 2.72 2.02 -0.21
C TRP A 96 2.98 1.65 1.24
N LEU A 97 2.35 2.37 2.15
CA LEU A 97 2.49 2.22 3.59
C LEU A 97 1.40 1.30 4.12
N SER A 98 1.82 0.18 4.71
CA SER A 98 0.92 -0.70 5.48
C SER A 98 0.29 0.07 6.66
N PRO A 99 -0.79 -0.42 7.30
CA PRO A 99 -1.53 0.35 8.30
C PRO A 99 -0.66 0.93 9.42
N VAL A 100 -0.85 2.22 9.67
CA VAL A 100 -0.23 2.98 10.78
C VAL A 100 -1.26 3.67 11.68
N CYS A 101 -2.55 3.59 11.32
CA CYS A 101 -3.62 4.13 12.15
C CYS A 101 -3.69 3.40 13.49
N ARG A 102 -4.26 4.05 14.51
CA ARG A 102 -4.38 3.45 15.85
C ARG A 102 -5.15 2.13 15.80
N SER A 103 -4.58 1.12 16.44
CA SER A 103 -5.12 -0.24 16.42
C SER A 103 -4.75 -0.99 17.71
N PRO A 104 -5.61 -1.90 18.21
CA PRO A 104 -5.24 -2.86 19.26
C PRO A 104 -4.23 -3.94 18.80
N GLN A 105 -3.92 -4.00 17.50
CA GLN A 105 -2.91 -4.85 16.89
C GLN A 105 -3.26 -6.35 16.90
N ASP A 106 -4.54 -6.71 16.94
CA ASP A 106 -5.01 -8.09 16.83
C ASP A 106 -4.68 -8.69 15.45
N ASP A 107 -4.76 -7.86 14.40
CA ASP A 107 -4.42 -8.22 13.02
C ASP A 107 -3.37 -7.25 12.45
N ASN A 108 -2.30 -6.99 13.22
CA ASN A 108 -1.16 -6.20 12.78
C ASN A 108 -1.48 -4.80 12.22
N GLY A 109 -2.53 -4.16 12.72
CA GLY A 109 -2.93 -2.81 12.35
C GLY A 109 -4.13 -2.74 11.40
N TYR A 110 -4.65 -3.88 10.92
CA TYR A 110 -5.85 -3.93 10.08
C TYR A 110 -7.15 -3.84 10.92
N ASP A 111 -7.09 -4.08 12.23
CA ASP A 111 -8.14 -3.81 13.21
C ASP A 111 -8.04 -2.36 13.73
N ILE A 112 -8.54 -1.38 12.95
CA ILE A 112 -8.39 0.05 13.26
C ILE A 112 -9.41 0.51 14.32
N SER A 113 -8.94 1.09 15.42
CA SER A 113 -9.78 1.68 16.48
C SER A 113 -9.93 3.20 16.39
N ASP A 114 -9.06 3.89 15.65
CA ASP A 114 -9.23 5.30 15.28
C ASP A 114 -8.58 5.59 13.91
N TYR A 115 -9.42 5.91 12.92
CA TYR A 115 -8.99 6.24 11.56
C TYR A 115 -8.29 7.61 11.44
N GLN A 116 -8.40 8.47 12.45
CA GLN A 116 -7.90 9.85 12.42
C GLN A 116 -6.62 10.04 13.23
N ASP A 117 -6.11 9.00 13.86
CA ASP A 117 -4.90 9.05 14.66
C ASP A 117 -3.90 7.96 14.27
N ILE A 118 -2.63 8.17 14.63
CA ILE A 118 -1.53 7.25 14.41
C ILE A 118 -1.36 6.36 15.64
N ASP A 119 -1.01 5.10 15.42
CA ASP A 119 -0.64 4.19 16.50
C ASP A 119 0.63 4.73 17.17
N PRO A 120 0.63 4.95 18.50
CA PRO A 120 1.79 5.47 19.22
C PRO A 120 3.07 4.64 19.03
N MET A 121 2.98 3.36 18.64
CA MET A 121 4.17 2.57 18.32
C MET A 121 4.91 3.06 17.08
N PHE A 122 4.23 3.77 16.17
CA PHE A 122 4.82 4.26 14.92
C PHE A 122 5.19 5.74 14.96
N GLY A 123 4.67 6.50 15.94
CA GLY A 123 4.91 7.93 16.09
C GLY A 123 3.62 8.72 16.30
N THR A 124 3.60 9.96 15.84
CA THR A 124 2.45 10.86 15.98
C THR A 124 1.88 11.32 14.64
N LEU A 125 0.75 12.05 14.68
CA LEU A 125 0.22 12.74 13.50
C LEU A 125 1.24 13.73 12.90
N GLU A 126 2.00 14.44 13.74
CA GLU A 126 3.06 15.34 13.27
C GLU A 126 4.18 14.58 12.54
N ASP A 127 4.53 13.37 12.98
CA ASP A 127 5.49 12.53 12.26
C ASP A 127 4.95 12.10 10.90
N MET A 128 3.65 11.80 10.80
CA MET A 128 3.01 11.47 9.53
C MET A 128 2.99 12.67 8.56
N GLU A 129 2.65 13.86 9.04
CA GLU A 129 2.74 15.11 8.26
C GLU A 129 4.18 15.37 7.79
N LYS A 130 5.15 15.11 8.66
CA LYS A 130 6.58 15.22 8.34
C LYS A 130 6.99 14.20 7.28
N LEU A 131 6.53 12.95 7.36
CA LEU A 131 6.77 11.93 6.33
C LEU A 131 6.25 12.38 4.97
N ILE A 132 5.00 12.84 4.91
CA ILE A 132 4.37 13.32 3.66
C ILE A 132 5.17 14.49 3.07
N SER A 133 5.50 15.48 3.90
CA SER A 133 6.23 16.67 3.44
C SER A 133 7.67 16.37 3.02
N GLU A 134 8.40 15.53 3.74
CA GLU A 134 9.79 15.14 3.40
C GLU A 134 9.86 14.21 2.18
N ALA A 135 8.88 13.33 2.01
CA ALA A 135 8.75 12.49 0.82
C ALA A 135 8.45 13.35 -0.42
N ALA A 136 7.55 14.33 -0.29
CA ALA A 136 7.21 15.25 -1.38
C ALA A 136 8.42 16.05 -1.88
N LYS A 137 9.33 16.50 -0.99
CA LYS A 137 10.60 17.16 -1.36
C LYS A 137 11.50 16.27 -2.25
N ARG A 138 11.31 14.96 -2.19
CA ARG A 138 12.04 13.95 -2.98
C ARG A 138 11.24 13.40 -4.15
N ASN A 139 10.08 13.99 -4.43
CA ASN A 139 9.10 13.53 -5.43
C ASN A 139 8.55 12.10 -5.15
N ILE A 140 8.61 11.65 -3.90
CA ILE A 140 8.04 10.38 -3.46
C ILE A 140 6.63 10.64 -2.95
N ARG A 141 5.66 9.90 -3.47
CA ARG A 141 4.26 9.94 -3.01
C ARG A 141 4.04 8.93 -1.88
N ILE A 142 3.13 9.23 -0.97
CA ILE A 142 2.68 8.28 0.05
C ILE A 142 1.28 7.78 -0.34
N VAL A 143 1.10 6.47 -0.34
CA VAL A 143 -0.17 5.77 -0.50
C VAL A 143 -0.40 4.98 0.79
N MET A 144 -1.54 5.20 1.44
CA MET A 144 -1.91 4.47 2.66
C MET A 144 -2.83 3.31 2.34
N ASP A 145 -2.76 2.24 3.13
CA ASP A 145 -3.84 1.28 3.21
C ASP A 145 -5.12 1.91 3.77
N LEU A 146 -6.25 1.59 3.14
CA LEU A 146 -7.57 2.07 3.52
C LEU A 146 -8.45 0.86 3.86
N VAL A 147 -8.55 0.55 5.16
CA VAL A 147 -9.26 -0.64 5.67
C VAL A 147 -10.67 -0.24 6.11
N LEU A 148 -11.64 -0.31 5.19
CA LEU A 148 -13.02 0.12 5.45
C LEU A 148 -14.05 -1.01 5.33
N ASN A 149 -13.61 -2.27 5.21
CA ASN A 149 -14.54 -3.40 5.31
C ASN A 149 -15.03 -3.59 6.74
N HIS A 150 -14.15 -3.38 7.71
CA HIS A 150 -14.38 -3.56 9.14
C HIS A 150 -13.62 -2.48 9.91
N SER A 151 -14.00 -2.27 11.17
CA SER A 151 -13.19 -1.57 12.17
C SER A 151 -12.78 -2.54 13.27
N SER A 152 -11.96 -2.11 14.22
CA SER A 152 -11.80 -2.82 15.50
C SER A 152 -13.12 -2.82 16.29
N ASP A 153 -13.34 -3.86 17.12
CA ASP A 153 -14.38 -3.87 18.15
C ASP A 153 -14.12 -2.88 19.30
N GLU A 154 -12.92 -2.31 19.35
CA GLU A 154 -12.55 -1.22 20.26
C GLU A 154 -12.77 0.16 19.61
N HIS A 155 -13.24 0.22 18.36
CA HIS A 155 -13.60 1.48 17.68
C HIS A 155 -14.84 2.13 18.34
N PRO A 156 -14.87 3.46 18.56
CA PRO A 156 -16.00 4.14 19.19
C PRO A 156 -17.36 3.82 18.57
N TRP A 157 -17.45 3.68 17.25
CA TRP A 157 -18.67 3.28 16.56
C TRP A 157 -19.19 1.92 17.04
N PHE A 158 -18.33 0.90 17.17
CA PHE A 158 -18.76 -0.43 17.60
C PHE A 158 -19.13 -0.45 19.08
N LEU A 159 -18.37 0.27 19.90
CA LEU A 159 -18.66 0.45 21.32
C LEU A 159 -20.03 1.11 21.54
N GLU A 160 -20.40 2.10 20.71
CA GLU A 160 -21.76 2.69 20.74
C GLU A 160 -22.82 1.74 20.20
N ALA A 161 -22.55 1.08 19.05
CA ALA A 161 -23.47 0.15 18.39
C ALA A 161 -23.94 -0.99 19.32
N LYS A 162 -23.04 -1.45 20.21
CA LYS A 162 -23.32 -2.53 21.17
C LYS A 162 -24.19 -2.12 22.37
N LYS A 163 -24.41 -0.83 22.60
CA LYS A 163 -25.14 -0.37 23.81
C LYS A 163 -26.65 -0.59 23.72
N SER A 164 -27.22 -0.49 22.52
CA SER A 164 -28.66 -0.62 22.29
C SER A 164 -28.95 -0.77 20.80
N ARG A 165 -30.01 -1.50 20.47
CA ARG A 165 -30.57 -1.62 19.11
C ARG A 165 -31.09 -0.28 18.56
N GLU A 166 -31.43 0.64 19.46
CA GLU A 166 -31.91 2.00 19.10
C GLU A 166 -30.76 3.03 19.05
N ASN A 167 -29.50 2.62 19.26
CA ASN A 167 -28.36 3.53 19.19
C ASN A 167 -28.16 3.99 17.73
N PRO A 168 -27.92 5.28 17.45
CA PRO A 168 -27.69 5.78 16.09
C PRO A 168 -26.52 5.10 15.34
N TYR A 169 -25.57 4.51 16.06
CA TYR A 169 -24.45 3.77 15.49
C TYR A 169 -24.74 2.28 15.29
N HIS A 170 -25.87 1.75 15.76
CA HIS A 170 -26.16 0.32 15.73
C HIS A 170 -26.05 -0.23 14.31
N ASP A 171 -26.72 0.42 13.35
CA ASP A 171 -26.75 0.01 11.94
C ASP A 171 -25.45 0.29 11.18
N TYR A 172 -24.40 0.84 11.81
CA TYR A 172 -23.07 0.93 11.19
C TYR A 172 -22.41 -0.44 11.04
N TYR A 173 -22.93 -1.47 11.69
CA TYR A 173 -22.43 -2.84 11.63
C TYR A 173 -23.54 -3.81 11.25
N VAL A 174 -23.16 -5.00 10.82
CA VAL A 174 -24.12 -6.01 10.37
C VAL A 174 -24.59 -6.87 11.55
N TRP A 175 -25.82 -6.63 12.00
CA TRP A 175 -26.47 -7.36 13.09
C TRP A 175 -27.54 -8.34 12.60
N ARG A 176 -27.68 -9.48 13.26
CA ARG A 176 -28.80 -10.42 13.00
C ARG A 176 -29.35 -10.98 14.30
N ASP A 177 -30.67 -11.05 14.36
CA ASP A 177 -31.39 -11.71 15.45
C ASP A 177 -31.12 -13.22 15.42
N GLY A 178 -31.11 -13.86 16.59
CA GLY A 178 -30.87 -15.29 16.71
C GLY A 178 -30.99 -15.77 18.15
N GLU A 179 -30.66 -17.04 18.36
CA GLU A 179 -30.57 -17.65 19.69
C GLU A 179 -29.11 -18.00 19.98
N GLU A 180 -28.66 -17.79 21.22
CA GLU A 180 -27.29 -18.11 21.63
C GLU A 180 -26.93 -19.56 21.28
N GLY A 181 -25.78 -19.75 20.65
CA GLY A 181 -25.31 -21.04 20.17
C GLY A 181 -25.84 -21.46 18.79
N THR A 182 -26.78 -20.71 18.19
CA THR A 182 -27.31 -20.95 16.84
C THR A 182 -27.07 -19.74 15.94
N PRO A 183 -25.91 -19.68 15.25
CA PRO A 183 -25.61 -18.59 14.32
C PRO A 183 -26.66 -18.43 13.22
N PRO A 184 -26.83 -17.20 12.66
CA PRO A 184 -27.80 -16.93 11.59
C PRO A 184 -27.64 -17.81 10.33
N ASN A 185 -26.42 -18.23 10.03
CA ASN A 185 -26.09 -19.16 8.94
C ASN A 185 -24.74 -19.86 9.22
N ASP A 186 -24.26 -20.68 8.30
CA ASP A 186 -23.04 -21.49 8.43
C ASP A 186 -21.76 -20.78 7.95
N MET A 187 -21.81 -19.48 7.65
CA MET A 187 -20.65 -18.71 7.18
C MET A 187 -19.47 -18.80 8.15
N LYS A 188 -18.28 -18.93 7.58
CA LYS A 188 -17.01 -19.06 8.31
C LYS A 188 -16.18 -17.79 8.16
N ALA A 189 -15.57 -17.38 9.26
CA ALA A 189 -14.58 -16.31 9.25
C ALA A 189 -13.30 -16.79 8.56
N CYS A 190 -12.60 -15.87 7.91
CA CYS A 190 -11.32 -16.13 7.26
C CYS A 190 -10.25 -16.63 8.25
N PHE A 191 -10.33 -16.18 9.51
CA PHE A 191 -9.40 -16.56 10.58
C PHE A 191 -9.88 -17.77 11.39
N GLY A 192 -10.93 -18.46 10.91
CA GLY A 192 -11.47 -19.67 11.50
C GLY A 192 -12.67 -19.44 12.42
N GLY A 193 -13.46 -20.50 12.63
CA GLY A 193 -14.68 -20.42 13.42
C GLY A 193 -15.89 -19.87 12.65
N SER A 194 -16.93 -19.53 13.40
CA SER A 194 -18.13 -18.84 12.87
C SER A 194 -17.77 -17.42 12.43
N ALA A 195 -18.42 -16.90 11.39
CA ALA A 195 -18.37 -15.46 11.03
C ALA A 195 -19.36 -14.59 11.85
N TRP A 196 -20.02 -15.20 12.83
CA TRP A 196 -21.03 -14.56 13.66
C TRP A 196 -20.66 -14.73 15.13
N GLN A 197 -20.63 -13.61 15.85
CA GLN A 197 -20.34 -13.57 17.28
C GLN A 197 -21.56 -13.05 18.05
N TRP A 198 -21.99 -13.82 19.05
CA TRP A 198 -23.14 -13.49 19.91
C TRP A 198 -22.81 -12.33 20.85
N VAL A 199 -23.79 -11.44 21.05
CA VAL A 199 -23.76 -10.29 21.98
C VAL A 199 -24.97 -10.41 22.92
N PRO A 200 -24.78 -10.93 24.15
CA PRO A 200 -25.87 -11.19 25.09
C PRO A 200 -26.71 -9.96 25.43
N GLU A 201 -26.09 -8.78 25.49
CA GLU A 201 -26.77 -7.52 25.86
C GLU A 201 -27.80 -7.07 24.82
N LEU A 202 -27.62 -7.49 23.56
CA LEU A 202 -28.52 -7.15 22.46
C LEU A 202 -29.42 -8.33 22.05
N GLY A 203 -29.06 -9.56 22.44
CA GLY A 203 -29.72 -10.77 21.95
C GLY A 203 -29.53 -10.96 20.45
N GLN A 204 -28.36 -10.57 19.93
CA GLN A 204 -28.05 -10.56 18.50
C GLN A 204 -26.63 -11.07 18.24
N TYR A 205 -26.39 -11.46 16.99
CA TYR A 205 -25.07 -11.70 16.43
C TYR A 205 -24.59 -10.49 15.65
N TYR A 206 -23.31 -10.12 15.76
CA TYR A 206 -22.66 -9.29 14.74
C TYR A 206 -21.85 -10.14 13.78
N PHE A 207 -21.75 -9.68 12.53
CA PHE A 207 -20.93 -10.29 11.50
C PHE A 207 -19.47 -9.84 11.61
N HIS A 208 -18.55 -10.78 11.43
CA HIS A 208 -17.12 -10.52 11.25
C HIS A 208 -16.55 -11.52 10.23
N GLN A 209 -16.13 -11.02 9.07
CA GLN A 209 -15.54 -11.87 8.03
C GLN A 209 -14.10 -12.26 8.37
N PHE A 210 -13.43 -11.51 9.25
CA PHE A 210 -12.05 -11.72 9.69
C PHE A 210 -11.99 -12.08 11.18
N SER A 211 -11.12 -11.45 11.97
CA SER A 211 -11.06 -11.67 13.41
C SER A 211 -12.40 -11.35 14.08
N VAL A 212 -12.68 -12.00 15.22
CA VAL A 212 -13.80 -11.63 16.10
C VAL A 212 -13.71 -10.15 16.51
N LYS A 213 -12.49 -9.60 16.58
CA LYS A 213 -12.22 -8.18 16.85
C LYS A 213 -12.36 -7.25 15.64
N GLN A 214 -12.78 -7.77 14.49
CA GLN A 214 -12.96 -7.00 13.24
C GLN A 214 -14.42 -7.06 12.78
N PRO A 215 -15.37 -6.46 13.53
CA PRO A 215 -16.76 -6.36 13.10
C PRO A 215 -16.88 -5.61 11.77
N ASP A 216 -17.60 -6.21 10.82
CA ASP A 216 -17.78 -5.66 9.49
C ASP A 216 -18.70 -4.43 9.51
N LEU A 217 -18.26 -3.38 8.84
CA LEU A 217 -19.04 -2.18 8.62
C LEU A 217 -20.19 -2.49 7.64
N ASN A 218 -21.35 -1.94 7.93
CA ASN A 218 -22.52 -2.04 7.06
C ASN A 218 -22.45 -0.93 5.99
N TRP A 219 -22.46 -1.35 4.73
CA TRP A 219 -22.37 -0.45 3.57
C TRP A 219 -23.71 -0.27 2.82
N GLU A 220 -24.80 -0.87 3.31
CA GLU A 220 -26.15 -0.73 2.75
C GLU A 220 -26.81 0.62 3.08
#